data_AF-A0A1E5JMG0-F1
#
_entry.id   AF-A0A1E5JMG0-F1
#
_cell.length_a   1.000
_cell.length_b   1.000
_cell.length_c   1.000
_cell.angle_alpha   90.00
_cell.angle_beta   90.00
_cell.angle_gamma   90.00
#
_symmetry.space_group_name_H-M   'P 1'
#
loop_
_entity.id
_entity.type
_entity.pdbx_description
1 polymer ?
#
loop_
_entity_poly.entity_id
_entity_poly.type
_entity_poly.pdbx_seq_one_letter_code
_entity_poly.pdbx_strand_id
1 'polypeptide(L)'
;MLNKTISTVLLGTCLVTSSFASSFWNKFYPVQKLHYQTVATQKNTLKQNYTDFSGNWSGTCSGNDEIQTLIINNDSFYIELDGQQYSIGEMLSESSSSKWSSSNLHFLLTWNTERTVLKNKAVFVNTNWTDGSSDQTLMTANLETTFSMSGDELIVQTYQVNSDGVPQQGTENKCTFHKTA
;
A
#
# COMPACT_ATOMS: atom_id res chain seq x y z
N MET A 1 7.88 -33.35 54.93
CA MET A 1 8.76 -32.22 54.55
C MET A 1 8.23 -31.63 53.26
N LEU A 2 7.67 -30.43 53.37
CA LEU A 2 7.14 -29.59 52.30
C LEU A 2 8.31 -28.75 51.75
N ASN A 3 8.57 -28.74 50.43
CA ASN A 3 8.95 -27.53 49.67
C ASN A 3 9.42 -27.80 48.22
N LYS A 4 8.79 -27.05 47.30
CA LYS A 4 9.31 -26.48 46.02
C LYS A 4 9.53 -27.52 44.90
N THR A 5 8.94 -27.42 43.70
CA THR A 5 8.82 -26.27 42.79
C THR A 5 7.78 -26.67 41.71
N ILE A 6 6.52 -26.23 41.75
CA ILE A 6 5.91 -25.07 41.05
C ILE A 6 6.53 -24.73 39.68
N SER A 7 5.70 -24.87 38.63
CA SER A 7 5.66 -24.13 37.36
C SER A 7 6.86 -24.17 36.41
N THR A 8 6.88 -25.19 35.55
CA THR A 8 7.37 -25.12 34.16
C THR A 8 6.84 -26.40 33.50
N VAL A 9 5.94 -26.42 32.51
CA VAL A 9 5.91 -25.70 31.24
C VAL A 9 4.43 -25.64 30.80
N LEU A 10 3.79 -24.49 31.00
CA LEU A 10 2.47 -24.16 30.44
C LEU A 10 2.71 -22.94 29.53
N LEU A 11 3.53 -23.15 28.51
CA LEU A 11 3.93 -22.16 27.53
C LEU A 11 3.84 -22.81 26.16
N GLY A 12 2.93 -22.31 25.32
CA GLY A 12 3.12 -22.40 23.88
C GLY A 12 1.96 -22.85 23.01
N THR A 13 0.72 -22.96 23.51
CA THR A 13 -0.45 -23.17 22.64
C THR A 13 -1.42 -22.00 22.71
N CYS A 14 -0.91 -20.79 22.50
CA CYS A 14 -1.69 -19.79 21.78
C CYS A 14 -1.49 -20.09 20.29
N LEU A 15 -2.38 -20.91 19.73
CA LEU A 15 -2.64 -20.93 18.29
C LEU A 15 -3.16 -19.54 17.92
N VAL A 16 -2.25 -18.58 17.73
CA VAL A 16 -2.53 -17.41 16.92
C VAL A 16 -2.61 -17.90 15.48
N THR A 17 -3.79 -18.35 15.09
CA THR A 17 -4.23 -18.22 13.70
C THR A 17 -4.38 -16.72 13.45
N SER A 18 -3.26 -16.04 13.19
CA SER A 18 -3.24 -14.67 12.73
C SER A 18 -3.86 -14.66 11.34
N SER A 19 -5.17 -14.42 11.32
CA SER A 19 -5.96 -14.21 10.11
C SER A 19 -5.27 -13.21 9.20
N PHE A 20 -5.15 -13.63 7.95
CA PHE A 20 -4.38 -13.05 6.88
C PHE A 20 -5.08 -11.81 6.30
N ALA A 21 -4.38 -10.69 6.19
CA ALA A 21 -4.74 -9.59 5.30
C ALA A 21 -3.46 -8.91 4.78
N SER A 22 -3.28 -8.94 3.46
CA SER A 22 -2.22 -8.24 2.72
C SER A 22 -2.84 -7.82 1.39
N SER A 23 -3.21 -6.55 1.14
CA SER A 23 -3.97 -6.30 -0.11
C SER A 23 -4.21 -4.86 -0.60
N PHE A 24 -3.40 -3.83 -0.30
CA PHE A 24 -3.56 -2.56 -1.06
C PHE A 24 -2.69 -2.53 -2.32
N TRP A 25 -1.37 -2.42 -2.18
CA TRP A 25 -0.48 -2.32 -3.35
C TRP A 25 -0.52 -3.57 -4.24
N ASN A 26 -0.76 -4.75 -3.65
CA ASN A 26 -0.95 -5.99 -4.41
C ASN A 26 -2.20 -6.03 -5.31
N LYS A 27 -3.17 -5.12 -5.15
CA LYS A 27 -4.29 -4.97 -6.11
C LYS A 27 -3.87 -4.22 -7.38
N PHE A 28 -2.85 -3.36 -7.27
CA PHE A 28 -2.37 -2.51 -8.37
C PHE A 28 -1.03 -2.97 -8.97
N TYR A 29 -0.39 -3.96 -8.33
CA TYR A 29 0.86 -4.58 -8.73
C TYR A 29 0.75 -6.10 -8.61
N PRO A 30 1.30 -6.91 -9.53
CA PRO A 30 1.17 -8.36 -9.46
C PRO A 30 1.92 -8.97 -8.26
N VAL A 31 1.12 -9.39 -7.26
CA VAL A 31 1.23 -10.45 -6.23
C VAL A 31 2.60 -10.66 -5.54
N GLN A 32 2.66 -10.35 -4.23
CA GLN A 32 2.87 -11.36 -3.15
C GLN A 32 2.63 -10.80 -1.73
N LYS A 33 2.18 -11.68 -0.83
CA LYS A 33 1.76 -11.38 0.55
C LYS A 33 2.94 -10.97 1.43
N LEU A 34 2.78 -9.90 2.21
CA LEU A 34 3.77 -9.38 3.16
C LEU A 34 3.21 -9.34 4.59
N HIS A 35 4.12 -9.44 5.56
CA HIS A 35 3.88 -9.48 7.00
C HIS A 35 4.43 -8.18 7.61
N TYR A 36 3.62 -7.39 8.33
CA TYR A 36 4.11 -6.20 9.03
C TYR A 36 3.40 -5.99 10.37
N GLN A 37 4.18 -5.47 11.34
CA GLN A 37 3.73 -5.04 12.66
C GLN A 37 3.08 -3.66 12.58
N THR A 38 1.84 -3.55 13.03
CA THR A 38 1.10 -2.31 13.20
C THR A 38 1.56 -1.58 14.47
N VAL A 39 2.04 -0.34 14.32
CA VAL A 39 2.19 0.59 15.45
C VAL A 39 0.99 1.53 15.42
N ALA A 40 0.09 1.36 16.38
CA ALA A 40 -1.09 2.20 16.53
C ALA A 40 -0.69 3.58 17.09
N THR A 41 -0.78 4.63 16.28
CA THR A 41 -0.54 6.02 16.71
C THR A 41 -1.87 6.70 17.03
N GLN A 42 -1.97 7.35 18.20
CA GLN A 42 -3.16 8.07 18.64
C GLN A 42 -3.47 9.29 17.76
N LYS A 43 -4.74 9.40 17.32
CA LYS A 43 -5.30 10.57 16.62
C LYS A 43 -5.36 11.79 17.55
N ASN A 44 -4.53 12.80 17.28
CA ASN A 44 -4.67 14.14 17.85
C ASN A 44 -5.39 15.06 16.86
N THR A 45 -6.53 15.60 17.27
CA THR A 45 -7.37 16.48 16.43
C THR A 45 -6.81 17.91 16.42
N LEU A 46 -5.77 18.14 15.62
CA LEU A 46 -5.37 19.48 15.19
C LEU A 46 -6.36 19.99 14.12
N LYS A 47 -6.51 21.32 14.00
CA LYS A 47 -7.24 21.94 12.88
C LYS A 47 -6.73 21.34 11.58
N GLN A 48 -7.59 20.55 10.92
CA GLN A 48 -7.25 19.76 9.75
C GLN A 48 -6.84 20.71 8.61
N ASN A 49 -5.55 20.68 8.26
CA ASN A 49 -4.96 21.49 7.19
C ASN A 49 -4.60 20.63 5.97
N TYR A 50 -5.23 19.46 5.85
CA TYR A 50 -5.02 18.48 4.81
C TYR A 50 -6.39 17.94 4.37
N THR A 51 -6.50 17.49 3.12
CA THR A 51 -7.73 16.84 2.65
C THR A 51 -7.93 15.49 3.34
N ASP A 52 -9.12 15.30 3.89
CA ASP A 52 -9.53 14.02 4.45
C ASP A 52 -10.00 13.08 3.34
N PHE A 53 -9.29 11.97 3.16
CA PHE A 53 -9.70 10.88 2.30
C PHE A 53 -10.37 9.75 3.10
N SER A 54 -10.51 9.89 4.43
CA SER A 54 -10.99 8.83 5.30
C SER A 54 -12.42 8.40 4.97
N GLY A 55 -12.64 7.10 4.87
CA GLY A 55 -13.92 6.51 4.54
C GLY A 55 -13.81 5.12 3.94
N ASN A 56 -14.98 4.51 3.76
CA ASN A 56 -15.13 3.33 2.94
C ASN A 56 -15.52 3.80 1.53
N TRP A 57 -14.86 3.26 0.52
CA TRP A 57 -14.96 3.69 -0.86
C TRP A 57 -15.26 2.49 -1.76
N SER A 58 -16.11 2.70 -2.76
CA SER A 58 -16.44 1.71 -3.78
C SER A 58 -16.48 2.38 -5.14
N GLY A 59 -15.86 1.77 -6.15
CA GLY A 59 -15.63 2.43 -7.43
C GLY A 59 -15.14 1.50 -8.53
N THR A 60 -14.81 2.06 -9.68
CA THR A 60 -14.25 1.32 -10.81
C THR A 60 -13.01 2.03 -11.34
N CYS A 61 -12.20 1.31 -12.11
CA CYS A 61 -10.98 1.82 -12.72
C CYS A 61 -11.09 1.78 -14.24
N SER A 62 -10.44 2.71 -14.93
CA SER A 62 -10.38 2.69 -16.39
C SER A 62 -9.80 1.36 -16.88
N GLY A 63 -10.55 0.64 -17.73
CA GLY A 63 -10.15 -0.66 -18.26
C GLY A 63 -10.49 -1.85 -17.36
N ASN A 64 -11.14 -1.64 -16.22
CA ASN A 64 -11.72 -2.71 -15.39
C ASN A 64 -13.10 -2.30 -14.84
N ASP A 65 -14.14 -2.98 -15.32
CA ASP A 65 -15.52 -2.75 -14.89
C ASP A 65 -15.84 -3.41 -13.52
N GLU A 66 -14.93 -4.20 -12.96
CA GLU A 66 -15.10 -4.78 -11.63
C GLU A 66 -15.06 -3.70 -10.55
N ILE A 67 -16.03 -3.78 -9.64
CA ILE A 67 -16.13 -2.91 -8.49
C ILE A 67 -14.97 -3.17 -7.54
N GLN A 68 -14.17 -2.14 -7.28
CA GLN A 68 -13.09 -2.12 -6.32
C GLN A 68 -13.55 -1.45 -5.04
N THR A 69 -13.20 -2.03 -3.90
CA THR A 69 -13.41 -1.43 -2.58
C THR A 69 -12.09 -1.02 -1.94
N LEU A 70 -12.15 0.08 -1.19
CA LEU A 70 -11.01 0.69 -0.53
C LEU A 70 -11.42 1.32 0.80
N ILE A 71 -10.73 0.96 1.88
CA ILE A 71 -10.90 1.60 3.18
C ILE A 71 -9.71 2.53 3.40
N ILE A 72 -9.98 3.80 3.66
CA ILE A 72 -8.95 4.80 3.95
C ILE A 72 -9.17 5.39 5.32
N ASN A 73 -8.06 5.62 6.02
CA ASN A 73 -8.00 6.47 7.19
C ASN A 73 -6.71 7.29 7.11
N ASN A 74 -6.78 8.62 7.14
CA ASN A 74 -5.57 9.43 7.03
C ASN A 74 -5.53 10.60 8.02
N ASP A 75 -4.31 11.01 8.32
CA ASP A 75 -4.04 12.29 8.93
C ASP A 75 -2.99 13.08 8.15
N SER A 76 -2.36 14.08 8.77
CA SER A 76 -1.31 14.86 8.12
C SER A 76 0.01 14.11 7.94
N PHE A 77 0.24 13.04 8.69
CA PHE A 77 1.50 12.31 8.81
C PHE A 77 1.43 10.87 8.31
N TYR A 78 0.25 10.27 8.24
CA TYR A 78 0.08 8.92 7.71
C TYR A 78 -1.21 8.76 6.89
N ILE A 79 -1.20 7.73 6.06
CA ILE A 79 -2.39 7.19 5.42
C ILE A 79 -2.44 5.69 5.67
N GLU A 80 -3.61 5.19 6.02
CA GLU A 80 -3.92 3.78 6.20
C GLU A 80 -4.83 3.37 5.06
N LEU A 81 -4.42 2.36 4.30
CA LEU A 81 -5.16 1.82 3.15
C LEU A 81 -5.42 0.34 3.41
N ASP A 82 -6.69 -0.05 3.46
CA ASP A 82 -7.15 -1.42 3.77
C ASP A 82 -6.47 -1.99 5.04
N GLY A 83 -6.31 -1.17 6.08
CA GLY A 83 -5.70 -1.54 7.36
C GLY A 83 -4.17 -1.46 7.42
N GLN A 84 -3.50 -1.13 6.30
CA GLN A 84 -2.05 -0.97 6.26
C GLN A 84 -1.66 0.51 6.32
N GLN A 85 -0.92 0.89 7.37
CA GLN A 85 -0.47 2.26 7.59
C GLN A 85 0.83 2.57 6.84
N TYR A 86 0.90 3.75 6.26
CA TYR A 86 2.06 4.28 5.54
C TYR A 86 2.35 5.71 6.01
N SER A 87 3.58 5.98 6.42
CA SER A 87 4.04 7.33 6.76
C SER A 87 4.13 8.23 5.53
N ILE A 88 3.74 9.49 5.67
CA ILE A 88 3.85 10.54 4.67
C ILE A 88 5.15 11.32 4.92
N GLY A 89 5.97 11.46 3.88
CA GLY A 89 7.28 12.10 3.94
C GLY A 89 8.44 11.14 4.19
N GLU A 90 8.16 9.85 4.41
CA GLU A 90 9.18 8.81 4.58
C GLU A 90 9.28 7.95 3.32
N MET A 91 10.50 7.58 2.95
CA MET A 91 10.73 6.60 1.89
C MET A 91 10.54 5.20 2.45
N LEU A 92 9.59 4.48 1.90
CA LEU A 92 9.29 3.09 2.25
C LEU A 92 9.91 2.16 1.21
N SER A 93 10.51 1.08 1.68
CA SER A 93 11.17 0.09 0.83
C SER A 93 10.66 -1.28 1.22
N GLU A 94 10.11 -1.99 0.26
CA GLU A 94 9.60 -3.35 0.41
C GLU A 94 10.36 -4.25 -0.57
N SER A 95 10.80 -5.40 -0.09
CA SER A 95 11.44 -6.40 -0.93
C SER A 95 10.87 -7.77 -0.63
N SER A 96 10.61 -8.55 -1.67
CA SER A 96 10.25 -9.95 -1.56
C SER A 96 11.08 -10.77 -2.52
N SER A 97 11.38 -12.02 -2.16
CA SER A 97 12.08 -12.94 -3.03
C SER A 97 11.59 -14.36 -2.82
N SER A 98 11.54 -15.10 -3.91
CA SER A 98 11.26 -16.52 -3.95
C SER A 98 12.28 -17.21 -4.85
N LYS A 99 12.13 -18.53 -5.01
CA LYS A 99 12.91 -19.30 -5.98
C LYS A 99 12.74 -18.78 -7.42
N TRP A 100 11.58 -18.19 -7.73
CA TRP A 100 11.16 -17.87 -9.09
C TRP A 100 11.25 -16.39 -9.44
N SER A 101 11.32 -15.53 -8.42
CA SER A 101 11.27 -14.10 -8.64
C SER A 101 11.82 -13.33 -7.46
N SER A 102 12.22 -12.09 -7.71
CA SER A 102 12.45 -11.07 -6.70
C SER A 102 11.73 -9.80 -7.09
N SER A 103 11.08 -9.15 -6.13
CA SER A 103 10.49 -7.83 -6.30
C SER A 103 11.07 -6.86 -5.27
N ASN A 104 11.32 -5.64 -5.71
CA ASN A 104 11.69 -4.51 -4.87
C ASN A 104 10.77 -3.35 -5.24
N LEU A 105 10.18 -2.72 -4.24
CA LEU A 105 9.33 -1.56 -4.36
C LEU A 105 9.88 -0.50 -3.42
N HIS A 106 10.26 0.64 -3.97
CA HIS A 106 10.55 1.84 -3.19
C HIS A 106 9.45 2.84 -3.46
N PHE A 107 8.84 3.42 -2.44
CA PHE A 107 7.87 4.48 -2.67
C PHE A 107 7.92 5.57 -1.60
N LEU A 108 7.44 6.74 -1.99
CA LEU A 108 7.36 7.93 -1.15
C LEU A 108 5.98 8.57 -1.30
N LEU A 109 5.30 8.76 -0.18
CA LEU A 109 4.04 9.49 -0.11
C LEU A 109 4.30 10.94 0.33
N THR A 110 3.76 11.92 -0.40
CA THR A 110 3.92 13.35 -0.09
C THR A 110 2.66 14.12 -0.42
N TRP A 111 2.33 15.09 0.43
CA TRP A 111 1.33 16.11 0.09
C TRP A 111 1.88 17.09 -0.96
N ASN A 112 1.00 17.64 -1.80
CA ASN A 112 1.29 18.91 -2.47
C ASN A 112 1.36 20.07 -1.45
N THR A 113 1.80 21.24 -1.92
CA THR A 113 1.94 22.45 -1.11
C THR A 113 0.64 22.82 -0.39
N GLU A 114 -0.50 22.67 -1.07
CA GLU A 114 -1.83 22.98 -0.54
C GLU A 114 -2.41 21.86 0.35
N ARG A 115 -1.75 20.70 0.43
CA ARG A 115 -2.21 19.49 1.14
C ARG A 115 -3.60 18.99 0.71
N THR A 116 -3.93 19.20 -0.56
CA THR A 116 -5.17 18.76 -1.19
C THR A 116 -5.04 17.49 -2.03
N VAL A 117 -3.80 17.15 -2.40
CA VAL A 117 -3.46 15.98 -3.21
C VAL A 117 -2.35 15.21 -2.51
N LEU A 118 -2.57 13.93 -2.27
CA LEU A 118 -1.53 13.03 -1.79
C LEU A 118 -0.93 12.30 -2.99
N LYS A 119 0.38 12.46 -3.19
CA LYS A 119 1.13 11.84 -4.28
C LYS A 119 1.98 10.70 -3.74
N ASN A 120 1.91 9.55 -4.40
CA ASN A 120 2.86 8.46 -4.28
C ASN A 120 3.80 8.50 -5.48
N LYS A 121 5.11 8.46 -5.25
CA LYS A 121 6.09 8.12 -6.28
C LYS A 121 6.69 6.78 -5.94
N ALA A 122 6.61 5.82 -6.86
CA ALA A 122 7.08 4.46 -6.68
C ALA A 122 8.08 4.07 -7.78
N VAL A 123 9.11 3.32 -7.38
CA VAL A 123 10.00 2.60 -8.28
C VAL A 123 9.85 1.12 -7.97
N PHE A 124 9.44 0.36 -8.97
CA PHE A 124 9.24 -1.07 -8.88
C PHE A 124 10.26 -1.78 -9.77
N VAL A 125 10.96 -2.76 -9.21
CA VAL A 125 11.87 -3.65 -9.92
C VAL A 125 11.46 -5.08 -9.65
N ASN A 126 11.19 -5.84 -10.69
CA ASN A 126 10.90 -7.26 -10.60
C ASN A 126 11.83 -8.03 -11.52
N THR A 127 12.40 -9.10 -10.98
CA THR A 127 13.18 -10.05 -11.75
C THR A 127 12.53 -11.40 -11.65
N ASN A 128 12.31 -12.06 -12.78
CA ASN A 128 11.79 -13.43 -12.84
C ASN A 128 12.85 -14.36 -13.41
N TRP A 129 12.89 -15.57 -12.86
CA TRP A 129 13.79 -16.65 -13.26
C TRP A 129 12.97 -17.87 -13.70
N THR A 130 13.48 -18.60 -14.69
CA THR A 130 12.93 -19.90 -15.09
C THR A 130 13.87 -21.00 -14.60
N ASP A 131 13.33 -22.06 -13.97
CA ASP A 131 14.16 -23.15 -13.43
C ASP A 131 14.98 -23.79 -14.54
N GLY A 132 16.29 -23.89 -14.31
CA GLY A 132 17.21 -24.53 -15.26
C GLY A 132 17.55 -23.68 -16.49
N SER A 133 17.07 -22.43 -16.58
CA SER A 133 17.49 -21.47 -17.60
C SER A 133 18.36 -20.36 -16.99
N SER A 134 19.32 -19.85 -17.76
CA SER A 134 20.02 -18.60 -17.47
C SER A 134 19.19 -17.36 -17.82
N ASP A 135 18.01 -17.54 -18.42
CA ASP A 135 17.17 -16.43 -18.86
C ASP A 135 16.52 -15.74 -17.67
N GLN A 136 16.75 -14.44 -17.60
CA GLN A 136 16.24 -13.56 -16.55
C GLN A 136 15.42 -12.47 -17.23
N THR A 137 14.18 -12.27 -16.80
CA THR A 137 13.40 -11.12 -17.24
C THR A 137 13.45 -10.07 -16.16
N LEU A 138 13.98 -8.88 -16.48
CA LEU A 138 13.95 -7.71 -15.62
C LEU A 138 12.84 -6.78 -16.08
N MET A 139 11.91 -6.47 -15.19
CA MET A 139 10.89 -5.46 -15.37
C MET A 139 11.13 -4.32 -14.38
N THR A 140 11.17 -3.10 -14.90
CA THR A 140 11.28 -1.89 -14.08
C THR A 140 10.17 -0.92 -14.46
N ALA A 141 9.51 -0.34 -13.47
CA ALA A 141 8.51 0.69 -13.68
C ALA A 141 8.70 1.81 -12.66
N ASN A 142 8.63 3.06 -13.13
CA ASN A 142 8.42 4.19 -12.25
C ASN A 142 6.96 4.60 -12.36
N LEU A 143 6.29 4.78 -11.24
CA LEU A 143 4.86 5.02 -11.17
C LEU A 143 4.60 6.24 -10.28
N GLU A 144 3.69 7.08 -10.71
CA GLU A 144 3.14 8.14 -9.87
C GLU A 144 1.64 7.88 -9.69
N THR A 145 1.20 7.85 -8.43
CA THR A 145 -0.21 7.75 -8.06
C THR A 145 -0.64 9.01 -7.32
N THR A 146 -1.80 9.55 -7.63
CA THR A 146 -2.38 10.70 -6.92
C THR A 146 -3.74 10.37 -6.35
N PHE A 147 -3.94 10.71 -5.08
CA PHE A 147 -5.24 10.72 -4.40
C PHE A 147 -5.73 12.16 -4.34
N SER A 148 -6.94 12.40 -4.81
CA SER A 148 -7.57 13.73 -4.82
C SER A 148 -9.08 13.62 -4.70
N MET A 149 -9.72 14.67 -4.21
CA MET A 149 -11.18 14.76 -4.17
C MET A 149 -11.71 15.56 -5.37
N SER A 150 -12.79 15.08 -5.97
CA SER A 150 -13.58 15.80 -6.96
C SER A 150 -15.03 15.85 -6.49
N GLY A 151 -15.38 16.88 -5.72
CA GLY A 151 -16.63 16.89 -4.96
C GLY A 151 -16.62 15.80 -3.89
N ASP A 152 -17.61 14.90 -3.93
CA ASP A 152 -17.73 13.78 -2.99
C ASP A 152 -17.06 12.48 -3.50
N GLU A 153 -16.37 12.55 -4.64
CA GLU A 153 -15.68 11.41 -5.25
C GLU A 153 -14.20 11.43 -4.90
N LEU A 154 -13.67 10.27 -4.53
CA LEU A 154 -12.24 10.03 -4.44
C LEU A 154 -11.72 9.60 -5.81
N ILE A 155 -10.78 10.37 -6.35
CA ILE A 155 -10.08 10.05 -7.59
C ILE A 155 -8.69 9.54 -7.25
N VAL A 156 -8.41 8.30 -7.66
CA VAL A 156 -7.08 7.69 -7.60
C VAL A 156 -6.57 7.52 -9.02
N GLN A 157 -5.58 8.30 -9.41
CA GLN A 157 -5.00 8.23 -10.75
C GLN A 157 -3.57 7.74 -10.66
N THR A 158 -3.24 6.71 -11.45
CA THR A 158 -1.89 6.14 -11.55
C THR A 158 -1.41 6.22 -12.99
N TYR A 159 -0.15 6.51 -13.22
CA TYR A 159 0.46 6.46 -14.55
C TYR A 159 1.93 6.08 -14.43
N GLN A 160 2.48 5.49 -15.50
CA GLN A 160 3.93 5.28 -15.60
C GLN A 160 4.61 6.60 -15.91
N VAL A 161 5.79 6.79 -15.34
CA VAL A 161 6.65 7.95 -15.61
C VAL A 161 8.00 7.48 -16.13
N ASN A 162 8.59 8.27 -17.01
CA ASN A 162 9.98 8.09 -17.42
C ASN A 162 10.93 8.42 -16.25
N SER A 163 12.22 8.12 -16.41
CA SER A 163 13.24 8.41 -15.40
C SER A 163 13.41 9.91 -15.11
N ASP A 164 12.97 10.78 -16.02
CA ASP A 164 12.93 12.24 -15.86
C ASP A 164 11.63 12.74 -15.18
N GLY A 165 10.71 11.82 -14.84
CA GLY A 165 9.42 12.12 -14.22
C GLY A 165 8.32 12.50 -15.19
N VAL A 166 8.55 12.46 -16.50
CA VAL A 166 7.51 12.78 -17.50
C VAL A 166 6.52 11.60 -17.61
N PRO A 167 5.21 11.84 -17.49
CA PRO A 167 4.20 10.80 -17.68
C PRO A 167 4.27 10.15 -19.07
N GLN A 168 4.18 8.83 -19.12
CA GLN A 168 4.08 8.07 -20.35
C GLN A 168 2.62 8.06 -20.83
N GLN A 169 2.39 8.52 -22.06
CA GLN A 169 1.04 8.55 -22.65
C GLN A 169 0.44 7.15 -22.77
N GLY A 170 -0.86 7.02 -22.48
CA GLY A 170 -1.60 5.77 -22.59
C GLY A 170 -1.37 4.76 -21.45
N THR A 171 -0.57 5.11 -20.44
CA THR A 171 -0.33 4.28 -19.24
C THR A 171 -1.19 4.69 -18.05
N GLU A 172 -2.12 5.63 -18.28
CA GLU A 172 -2.99 6.16 -17.25
C GLU A 172 -4.06 5.15 -16.86
N ASN A 173 -4.17 4.93 -15.55
CA ASN A 173 -5.27 4.22 -14.93
C ASN A 173 -5.94 5.14 -13.92
N LYS A 174 -7.18 5.54 -14.20
CA LYS A 174 -7.99 6.38 -13.33
C LYS A 174 -9.06 5.52 -12.67
N CYS A 175 -9.08 5.54 -11.34
CA CYS A 175 -10.16 4.98 -10.54
C CYS A 175 -10.99 6.11 -9.94
N THR A 176 -12.31 5.99 -10.04
CA THR A 176 -13.27 6.89 -9.40
C THR A 176 -14.04 6.10 -8.35
N PHE A 177 -13.98 6.56 -7.11
CA PHE A 177 -14.66 5.93 -6.00
C PHE A 177 -15.69 6.86 -5.36
N HIS A 178 -16.78 6.25 -4.91
CA HIS A 178 -17.83 6.89 -4.14
C HIS A 178 -17.82 6.36 -2.71
N LYS A 179 -18.13 7.24 -1.77
CA LYS A 179 -18.18 6.88 -0.36
C LYS A 179 -19.35 5.94 -0.11
N THR A 180 -19.11 4.80 0.54
CA THR A 180 -20.17 3.89 0.98
C THR A 180 -20.51 4.16 2.43
N ALA A 181 -21.81 4.10 2.74
CA ALA A 181 -22.35 4.30 4.08
C ALA A 181 -21.88 3.23 5.09
#